data_AF-A0AAQ4E6E0-F1
#
_entry.id   AF-A0AAQ4E6E0-F1
#
_cell.length_a   1.000
_cell.length_b   1.000
_cell.length_c   1.000
_cell.angle_alpha   90.00
_cell.angle_beta   90.00
_cell.angle_gamma   90.00
#
_symmetry.space_group_name_H-M   'P 1'
#
loop_
_entity.id
_entity.type
_entity.pdbx_description
1 polymer ?
#
loop_
_entity_poly.entity_id
_entity_poly.type
_entity_poly.pdbx_seq_one_letter_code
_entity_poly.pdbx_strand_id
1 'polypeptide(L)'
;MEYIRKEGYGGTMVWAVDMDDYRGDCSEGRKNPLMKIIHEAMSSYRVPPPEKATTEAPARRGTSYPTSSSTTAKPRPRPPPGSLPDCSDYTWDFYPHETDCSKYYQCGHGKPMLRSCNSGTVWDIDRNICNWPDNVSREECKSPKDQEEDEDERKR
;
A
#
# COMPACT_ATOMS: atom_id res chain seq x y z
N MET A 1 14.50 21.00 -16.03
CA MET A 1 15.41 19.86 -15.72
C MET A 1 16.81 20.03 -16.30
N GLU A 2 17.22 21.26 -16.67
CA GLU A 2 18.48 21.50 -17.38
C GLU A 2 19.71 21.20 -16.52
N TYR A 3 19.69 21.58 -15.24
CA TYR A 3 20.78 21.32 -14.30
C TYR A 3 21.10 19.82 -14.18
N ILE A 4 20.07 18.98 -13.99
CA ILE A 4 20.22 17.52 -13.87
C ILE A 4 20.85 16.90 -15.13
N ARG A 5 20.45 17.39 -16.30
CA ARG A 5 21.01 16.96 -17.59
C ARG A 5 22.45 17.43 -17.78
N LYS A 6 22.77 18.66 -17.36
CA LYS A 6 24.10 19.25 -17.45
C LYS A 6 25.10 18.52 -16.56
N GLU A 7 24.70 18.18 -15.34
CA GLU A 7 25.56 17.49 -14.36
C GLU A 7 25.65 15.97 -14.60
N GLY A 8 24.99 15.43 -15.62
CA GLY A 8 25.08 14.02 -15.94
C GLY A 8 24.32 13.11 -14.97
N TYR A 9 23.38 13.62 -14.18
CA TYR A 9 22.65 12.81 -13.21
C TYR A 9 21.62 11.89 -13.88
N GLY A 10 21.41 10.70 -13.32
CA GLY A 10 20.50 9.68 -13.87
C GLY A 10 19.01 9.97 -13.73
N GLY A 11 18.64 10.99 -12.98
CA GLY A 11 17.25 11.34 -12.73
C GLY A 11 17.08 12.25 -11.52
N THR A 12 15.84 12.36 -11.06
CA THR A 12 15.48 13.10 -9.85
C THR A 12 14.64 12.23 -8.93
N MET A 13 14.78 12.47 -7.63
CA MET A 13 13.89 11.94 -6.61
C MET A 13 13.01 13.09 -6.11
N VAL A 14 11.73 12.82 -5.94
CA VAL A 14 10.78 13.79 -5.38
C VAL A 14 10.08 13.14 -4.20
N TRP A 15 10.09 13.84 -3.08
CA TRP A 15 9.28 13.53 -1.92
C TRP A 15 8.19 14.60 -1.81
N ALA A 16 6.90 14.29 -1.87
CA ALA A 16 6.24 13.00 -2.06
C ALA A 16 5.04 13.16 -3.01
N VAL A 17 4.46 12.03 -3.44
CA VAL A 17 3.38 11.99 -4.45
C VAL A 17 2.14 12.73 -3.99
N ASP A 18 1.81 12.69 -2.70
CA ASP A 18 0.64 13.34 -2.09
C ASP A 18 0.75 14.88 -2.04
N MET A 19 1.97 15.42 -2.15
CA MET A 19 2.21 16.86 -2.26
C MET A 19 2.22 17.37 -3.71
N ASP A 20 2.12 16.47 -4.69
CA ASP A 20 1.75 16.84 -6.07
C ASP A 20 0.22 16.97 -6.16
N ASP A 21 -0.28 17.67 -7.18
CA ASP A 21 -1.71 17.70 -7.48
C ASP A 21 -2.15 16.37 -8.14
N TYR A 22 -2.10 15.30 -7.35
CA TYR A 22 -2.33 13.93 -7.83
C TYR A 22 -3.80 13.67 -8.18
N ARG A 23 -4.71 14.49 -7.67
CA ARG A 23 -6.15 14.43 -7.94
C ARG A 23 -6.57 15.33 -9.11
N GLY A 24 -5.79 16.38 -9.41
CA GLY A 24 -6.10 17.36 -10.45
C GLY A 24 -7.04 18.47 -9.96
N ASP A 25 -7.00 18.78 -8.67
CA ASP A 25 -7.90 19.73 -8.03
C ASP A 25 -7.51 21.20 -8.31
N CYS A 26 -6.22 21.47 -8.53
CA CYS A 26 -5.67 22.82 -8.70
C CYS A 26 -5.33 23.14 -10.16
N SER A 27 -4.92 22.14 -10.95
CA SER A 27 -4.23 22.33 -12.24
C SER A 27 -5.14 22.11 -13.45
N GLU A 28 -6.34 22.69 -13.45
CA GLU A 28 -7.35 22.49 -14.52
C GLU A 28 -7.64 21.00 -14.79
N GLY A 29 -7.71 20.16 -13.75
CA GLY A 29 -7.93 18.72 -13.90
C GLY A 29 -6.68 17.91 -14.26
N ARG A 30 -5.52 18.56 -14.47
CA ARG A 30 -4.26 17.85 -14.79
C ARG A 30 -3.73 17.15 -13.54
N LYS A 31 -3.85 15.84 -13.52
CA LYS A 31 -3.24 14.99 -12.48
C LYS A 31 -1.72 14.92 -12.58
N ASN A 32 -1.05 14.96 -11.44
CA ASN A 32 0.40 14.82 -11.27
C ASN A 32 1.23 15.80 -12.13
N PRO A 33 0.93 17.11 -12.11
CA PRO A 33 1.60 18.07 -12.97
C PRO A 33 3.12 18.09 -12.73
N LEU A 34 3.59 17.99 -11.48
CA LEU A 34 5.02 17.98 -11.19
C LEU A 34 5.71 16.74 -11.77
N MET A 35 5.13 15.56 -11.55
CA MET A 35 5.70 14.31 -12.08
C MET A 35 5.70 14.30 -13.61
N LYS A 36 4.66 14.85 -14.25
CA LYS A 36 4.59 14.96 -15.71
C LYS A 36 5.66 15.89 -16.27
N ILE A 37 5.90 17.04 -15.65
CA ILE A 37 6.96 17.97 -16.08
C ILE A 37 8.33 17.28 -16.00
N ILE A 38 8.60 16.57 -14.91
CA ILE A 38 9.84 15.80 -14.72
C ILE A 38 9.99 14.74 -15.81
N HIS A 39 8.94 13.96 -16.05
CA HIS A 39 8.91 12.92 -17.07
C HIS A 39 9.12 13.50 -18.48
N GLU A 40 8.35 14.51 -18.87
CA GLU A 40 8.45 15.14 -20.19
C GLU A 40 9.87 15.68 -20.43
N ALA A 41 10.45 16.39 -19.46
CA ALA A 41 11.76 17.00 -19.60
C ALA A 41 12.95 16.02 -19.55
N MET A 42 12.73 14.79 -19.06
CA MET A 42 13.79 13.77 -18.91
C MET A 42 13.58 12.52 -19.78
N SER A 43 12.40 12.33 -20.39
CA SER A 43 12.02 11.12 -21.13
C SER A 43 12.99 10.72 -22.24
N SER A 44 13.58 11.72 -22.93
CA SER A 44 14.53 11.50 -24.02
C SER A 44 16.00 11.62 -23.57
N TYR A 45 16.27 11.93 -22.31
CA TYR A 45 17.61 12.19 -21.83
C TYR A 45 18.37 10.89 -21.55
N ARG A 46 19.61 10.81 -22.04
CA ARG A 46 20.56 9.74 -21.74
C ARG A 46 21.74 10.30 -20.97
N VAL A 47 22.10 9.63 -19.89
CA VAL A 47 23.26 9.99 -19.06
C VAL A 47 24.52 9.91 -19.92
N PRO A 48 25.33 10.99 -19.98
CA PRO A 48 26.59 10.96 -20.68
C PRO A 48 27.54 9.94 -20.02
N PRO A 49 28.43 9.29 -20.80
CA PRO A 49 29.48 8.46 -20.24
C PRO A 49 30.31 9.26 -19.22
N PRO A 50 30.72 8.65 -18.10
CA PRO A 50 31.54 9.36 -17.12
C PRO A 50 32.88 9.77 -17.75
N GLU A 51 33.20 11.07 -17.70
CA GLU A 51 34.46 11.63 -18.22
C GLU A 51 35.71 11.10 -17.49
N LYS A 52 35.53 10.55 -16.29
CA LYS A 52 36.62 9.95 -15.51
C LYS A 52 36.38 8.44 -15.45
N ALA A 53 37.39 7.68 -15.88
CA ALA A 53 37.50 6.26 -15.56
C ALA A 53 37.56 6.15 -14.03
N THR A 54 36.40 5.91 -13.42
CA THR A 54 36.33 5.49 -12.03
C THR A 54 36.79 4.03 -11.96
N THR A 55 37.44 3.71 -10.84
CA THR A 55 37.79 2.36 -10.39
C THR A 55 36.78 1.34 -10.90
N GLU A 56 37.28 0.23 -11.48
CA GLU A 56 36.44 -0.89 -11.90
C GLU A 56 35.39 -1.14 -10.84
N ALA A 57 34.12 -1.20 -11.27
CA ALA A 57 33.04 -1.58 -10.38
C ALA A 57 33.49 -2.85 -9.67
N PRO A 58 33.56 -2.89 -8.32
CA PRO A 58 33.93 -4.12 -7.63
C PRO A 58 33.02 -5.20 -8.18
N ALA A 59 33.61 -6.32 -8.63
CA ALA A 59 32.87 -7.47 -9.12
C ALA A 59 31.68 -7.64 -8.18
N ARG A 60 30.45 -7.63 -8.73
CA ARG A 60 29.20 -7.71 -7.96
C ARG A 60 29.31 -8.91 -7.03
N ARG A 61 29.83 -8.68 -5.83
CA ARG A 61 29.68 -9.59 -4.71
C ARG A 61 28.22 -9.41 -4.43
N GLY A 62 27.43 -10.35 -4.94
CA GLY A 62 25.98 -10.30 -4.96
C GLY A 62 25.53 -9.73 -3.63
N THR A 63 25.23 -8.43 -3.64
CA THR A 63 24.59 -7.83 -2.51
C THR A 63 23.22 -8.46 -2.66
N SER A 64 22.98 -9.51 -1.87
CA SER A 64 21.63 -9.79 -1.46
C SER A 64 21.20 -8.50 -0.78
N TYR A 65 20.70 -7.55 -1.57
CA TYR A 65 19.59 -6.73 -1.12
C TYR A 65 18.71 -7.72 -0.37
N PRO A 66 18.31 -7.44 0.89
CA PRO A 66 17.10 -8.09 1.33
C PRO A 66 16.12 -7.71 0.22
N THR A 67 15.82 -8.68 -0.64
CA THR A 67 14.54 -8.73 -1.32
C THR A 67 13.63 -8.43 -0.16
N SER A 68 13.04 -7.23 -0.15
CA SER A 68 11.78 -7.06 0.56
C SER A 68 10.93 -8.07 -0.18
N SER A 69 10.98 -9.30 0.32
CA SER A 69 9.98 -10.28 0.07
C SER A 69 8.79 -9.53 0.60
N SER A 70 7.98 -9.01 -0.33
CA SER A 70 6.56 -9.27 -0.22
C SER A 70 6.47 -10.79 -0.16
N THR A 71 6.80 -11.34 1.01
CA THR A 71 6.28 -12.60 1.45
C THR A 71 4.82 -12.30 1.30
N THR A 72 4.18 -12.90 0.30
CA THR A 72 2.75 -13.15 0.36
C THR A 72 2.61 -14.09 1.55
N ALA A 73 2.82 -13.52 2.74
CA ALA A 73 2.74 -14.20 4.00
C ALA A 73 1.29 -14.61 4.05
N LYS A 74 1.10 -15.92 4.15
CA LYS A 74 -0.22 -16.49 4.29
C LYS A 74 -0.95 -15.66 5.37
N PRO A 75 -2.20 -15.23 5.12
CA PRO A 75 -2.93 -14.40 6.05
C PRO A 75 -2.91 -15.03 7.44
N ARG A 76 -2.55 -14.26 8.48
CA ARG A 76 -2.41 -14.80 9.83
C ARG A 76 -3.77 -15.32 10.32
N PRO A 77 -3.84 -16.51 10.93
CA PRO A 77 -5.10 -17.09 11.32
C PRO A 77 -5.82 -16.23 12.38
N ARG A 78 -7.14 -16.40 12.44
CA ARG A 78 -7.94 -15.77 13.48
C ARG A 78 -7.61 -16.37 14.85
N PRO A 79 -7.44 -15.55 15.89
CA PRO A 79 -7.31 -16.08 17.24
C PRO A 79 -8.61 -16.78 17.69
N PRO A 80 -8.51 -17.79 18.57
CA PRO A 80 -9.66 -18.38 19.23
C PRO A 80 -10.51 -17.34 19.97
N PRO A 81 -11.83 -17.54 20.09
CA PRO A 81 -12.69 -16.65 20.88
C PRO A 81 -12.20 -16.51 22.34
N GLY A 82 -12.09 -15.28 22.83
CA GLY A 82 -11.59 -14.92 24.14
C GLY A 82 -10.06 -14.90 24.30
N SER A 83 -9.28 -14.97 23.22
CA SER A 83 -7.82 -15.01 23.26
C SER A 83 -7.14 -13.93 22.40
N LEU A 84 -6.21 -13.19 23.00
CA LEU A 84 -5.45 -12.18 22.28
C LEU A 84 -4.39 -12.81 21.36
N PRO A 85 -4.11 -12.20 20.19
CA PRO A 85 -3.07 -12.69 19.30
C PRO A 85 -1.68 -12.50 19.92
N ASP A 86 -0.78 -13.43 19.61
CA ASP A 86 0.62 -13.38 20.03
C ASP A 86 1.38 -12.34 19.19
N CYS A 87 1.89 -11.32 19.86
CA CYS A 87 2.67 -10.22 19.28
C CYS A 87 4.14 -10.25 19.74
N SER A 88 4.62 -11.34 20.34
CA SER A 88 5.96 -11.42 20.97
C SER A 88 7.13 -11.20 20.00
N ASP A 89 6.93 -11.37 18.70
CA ASP A 89 7.96 -11.21 17.67
C ASP A 89 8.35 -9.74 17.36
N TYR A 90 7.77 -8.74 18.06
CA TYR A 90 8.03 -7.29 17.87
C TYR A 90 7.84 -6.77 16.43
N THR A 91 7.19 -7.55 15.58
CA THR A 91 6.84 -7.23 14.20
C THR A 91 5.55 -6.39 14.13
N TRP A 92 5.45 -5.53 13.12
CA TRP A 92 4.23 -4.79 12.78
C TRP A 92 3.23 -5.70 12.07
N ASP A 93 2.73 -6.70 12.81
CA ASP A 93 1.76 -7.66 12.32
C ASP A 93 0.32 -7.22 12.57
N PHE A 94 -0.58 -7.76 11.76
CA PHE A 94 -2.01 -7.56 11.89
C PHE A 94 -2.73 -8.90 12.04
N TYR A 95 -3.75 -8.92 12.87
CA TYR A 95 -4.60 -10.09 13.09
C TYR A 95 -6.08 -9.71 13.01
N PRO A 96 -6.94 -10.54 12.41
CA PRO A 96 -8.38 -10.30 12.43
C PRO A 96 -8.93 -10.44 13.87
N HIS A 97 -10.01 -9.74 14.18
CA HIS A 97 -10.75 -10.00 15.42
C HIS A 97 -11.47 -11.35 15.35
N GLU A 98 -11.61 -11.99 16.51
CA GLU A 98 -12.18 -13.33 16.72
C GLU A 98 -13.62 -13.45 16.19
N THR A 99 -14.44 -12.43 16.42
CA THR A 99 -15.89 -12.47 16.17
C THR A 99 -16.43 -11.27 15.41
N ASP A 100 -15.70 -10.16 15.37
CA ASP A 100 -16.22 -8.87 14.93
C ASP A 100 -15.50 -8.46 13.65
N CYS A 101 -16.20 -8.52 12.53
CA CYS A 101 -15.64 -8.21 11.22
C CYS A 101 -15.17 -6.76 11.10
N SER A 102 -15.70 -5.84 11.92
CA SER A 102 -15.31 -4.43 11.93
C SER A 102 -14.05 -4.15 12.76
N LYS A 103 -13.43 -5.18 13.37
CA LYS A 103 -12.28 -5.01 14.24
C LYS A 103 -11.08 -5.85 13.83
N TYR A 104 -9.91 -5.37 14.19
CA TYR A 104 -8.64 -6.06 13.98
C TYR A 104 -7.63 -5.67 15.07
N TYR A 105 -6.59 -6.48 15.24
CA TYR A 105 -5.48 -6.18 16.12
C TYR A 105 -4.27 -5.75 15.31
N GLN A 106 -3.61 -4.69 15.77
CA GLN A 106 -2.30 -4.24 15.30
C GLN A 106 -1.28 -4.50 16.40
N CYS A 107 -0.24 -5.28 16.11
CA CYS A 107 0.86 -5.47 17.04
C CYS A 107 1.73 -4.23 17.08
N GLY A 108 1.97 -3.70 18.29
CA GLY A 108 2.88 -2.60 18.54
C GLY A 108 3.62 -2.83 19.84
N HIS A 109 4.96 -2.68 19.83
CA HIS A 109 5.80 -2.88 21.02
C HIS A 109 5.57 -4.21 21.75
N GLY A 110 5.34 -5.30 21.00
CA GLY A 110 5.11 -6.63 21.56
C GLY A 110 3.70 -6.85 22.13
N LYS A 111 2.77 -5.90 21.94
CA LYS A 111 1.40 -5.97 22.48
C LYS A 111 0.35 -5.81 21.38
N PRO A 112 -0.74 -6.59 21.43
CA PRO A 112 -1.86 -6.41 20.51
C PRO A 112 -2.67 -5.18 20.88
N MET A 113 -2.86 -4.28 19.92
CA MET A 113 -3.72 -3.10 20.05
C MET A 113 -4.98 -3.32 19.23
N LEU A 114 -6.14 -3.28 19.88
CA LEU A 114 -7.43 -3.39 19.20
C LEU A 114 -7.71 -2.11 18.39
N ARG A 115 -8.12 -2.29 17.13
CA ARG A 115 -8.49 -1.23 16.18
C ARG A 115 -9.85 -1.55 15.59
N SER A 116 -10.57 -0.49 15.23
CA SER A 116 -11.87 -0.58 14.56
C SER A 116 -11.74 0.02 13.16
N CYS A 117 -12.35 -0.64 12.20
CA CYS A 117 -12.57 -0.12 10.86
C CYS A 117 -13.61 1.00 10.87
N ASN A 118 -13.60 1.81 9.82
CA ASN A 118 -14.62 2.85 9.64
C ASN A 118 -16.01 2.21 9.45
N SER A 119 -17.06 2.95 9.78
CA SER A 119 -18.45 2.50 9.63
C SER A 119 -18.72 1.97 8.22
N GLY A 120 -19.26 0.76 8.12
CA GLY A 120 -19.57 0.10 6.84
C GLY A 120 -18.39 -0.65 6.19
N THR A 121 -17.21 -0.68 6.83
CA THR A 121 -16.05 -1.46 6.34
C THR A 121 -15.66 -2.56 7.30
N VAL A 122 -15.07 -3.63 6.77
CA VAL A 122 -14.65 -4.83 7.51
C VAL A 122 -13.19 -5.15 7.21
N TRP A 123 -12.52 -5.86 8.11
CA TRP A 123 -11.10 -6.17 7.99
C TRP A 123 -10.83 -7.22 6.90
N ASP A 124 -10.04 -6.81 5.90
CA ASP A 124 -9.52 -7.65 4.83
C ASP A 124 -8.13 -8.18 5.20
N ILE A 125 -8.08 -9.48 5.47
CA ILE A 125 -6.88 -10.16 5.96
C ILE A 125 -5.81 -10.36 4.88
N ASP A 126 -6.20 -10.40 3.60
CA ASP A 126 -5.27 -10.62 2.50
C ASP A 126 -4.50 -9.34 2.16
N ARG A 127 -5.14 -8.19 2.40
CA ARG A 127 -4.61 -6.87 2.08
C ARG A 127 -4.14 -6.08 3.30
N ASN A 128 -4.44 -6.55 4.51
CA ASN A 128 -4.21 -5.84 5.77
C ASN A 128 -4.81 -4.42 5.77
N ILE A 129 -6.05 -4.28 5.30
CA ILE A 129 -6.78 -3.01 5.25
C ILE A 129 -8.24 -3.21 5.68
N CYS A 130 -8.91 -2.12 6.04
CA CYS A 130 -10.37 -2.09 6.09
C CYS A 130 -10.91 -1.94 4.67
N ASN A 131 -11.77 -2.86 4.24
CA ASN A 131 -12.31 -2.93 2.90
C ASN A 131 -13.84 -3.05 2.95
N TRP A 132 -14.49 -2.89 1.80
CA TRP A 132 -15.93 -3.12 1.70
C TRP A 132 -16.24 -4.61 1.91
N PRO A 133 -17.35 -4.95 2.60
CA PRO A 133 -17.75 -6.34 2.85
C PRO A 133 -17.78 -7.22 1.60
N ASP A 134 -18.14 -6.66 0.45
CA ASP A 134 -18.22 -7.44 -0.81
C ASP A 134 -16.86 -7.87 -1.36
N ASN A 135 -15.76 -7.27 -0.86
CA ASN A 135 -14.41 -7.44 -1.40
C ASN A 135 -13.45 -8.12 -0.41
N VAL A 136 -13.96 -8.68 0.69
CA VAL A 136 -13.15 -9.44 1.66
C VAL A 136 -13.21 -10.94 1.42
N SER A 137 -12.13 -11.65 1.79
CA SER A 137 -12.04 -13.11 1.67
C SER A 137 -12.73 -13.88 2.79
N ARG A 138 -13.02 -13.23 3.93
CA ARG A 138 -13.77 -13.83 5.03
C ARG A 138 -15.26 -13.88 4.66
N GLU A 139 -15.74 -15.05 4.24
CA GLU A 139 -17.14 -15.27 3.83
C GLU A 139 -18.16 -14.80 4.89
N GLU A 140 -17.90 -15.06 6.17
CA GLU A 140 -18.74 -14.61 7.30
C GLU A 140 -18.83 -13.08 7.44
N CYS A 141 -17.87 -12.36 6.88
CA CYS A 141 -17.79 -10.90 6.93
C CYS A 141 -18.27 -10.23 5.65
N LYS A 142 -18.69 -11.00 4.65
CA LYS A 142 -19.31 -10.45 3.46
C LYS A 142 -20.69 -9.93 3.83
N SER A 143 -21.13 -8.87 3.15
CA SER A 143 -22.51 -8.42 3.30
C SER A 143 -23.42 -9.58 2.89
N PRO A 144 -24.53 -9.84 3.60
CA PRO A 144 -25.61 -10.57 2.96
C PRO A 144 -25.91 -9.84 1.65
N LYS A 145 -25.90 -10.59 0.54
CA LYS A 145 -26.36 -10.07 -0.75
C LYS A 145 -27.85 -9.88 -0.58
N ASP A 146 -28.25 -8.69 -0.16
CA ASP A 146 -29.63 -8.43 0.15
C ASP A 146 -30.47 -8.53 -1.12
N GLN A 147 -31.40 -9.49 -1.05
CA GLN A 147 -32.63 -9.56 -1.81
C GLN A 147 -33.54 -8.40 -1.38
N GLU A 148 -33.06 -7.16 -1.49
CA GLU A 148 -33.76 -5.93 -1.08
C GLU A 148 -34.03 -4.99 -2.27
N GLU A 149 -34.03 -5.50 -3.51
CA GLU A 149 -34.53 -4.76 -4.67
C GLU A 149 -35.98 -5.14 -5.06
N ASP A 150 -36.54 -6.26 -4.56
CA ASP A 150 -37.83 -6.79 -5.05
C ASP A 150 -39.10 -6.33 -4.30
N GLU A 151 -39.00 -5.70 -3.12
CA GLU A 151 -40.21 -5.26 -2.38
C GLU A 151 -40.76 -3.88 -2.78
N ASP A 152 -39.96 -3.04 -3.46
CA ASP A 152 -40.40 -1.69 -3.86
C ASP A 152 -41.07 -1.65 -5.25
N GLU A 153 -40.81 -2.64 -6.11
CA GLU A 153 -41.46 -2.74 -7.44
C GLU A 153 -42.86 -3.39 -7.38
N ARG A 154 -43.17 -4.13 -6.30
CA ARG A 154 -44.51 -4.74 -6.10
C ARG A 154 -45.53 -3.79 -5.45
N LYS A 155 -45.12 -2.56 -5.13
CA LYS A 155 -45.98 -1.51 -4.57
C LYS A 155 -46.22 -0.34 -5.52
N ARG A 156 -45.81 -0.46 -6.80
CA ARG A 156 -46.05 0.56 -7.82
C ARG A 156 -47.08 0.13 -8.86
#